data_AF-A0A0G1WZP4-F1
#
_entry.id   AF-A0A0G1WZP4-F1
#
_cell.length_a   1.000
_cell.length_b   1.000
_cell.length_c   1.000
_cell.angle_alpha   90.00
_cell.angle_beta   90.00
_cell.angle_gamma   90.00
#
_symmetry.space_group_name_H-M   'P 1'
#
loop_
_entity.id
_entity.type
_entity.pdbx_description
1 polymer ?
#
loop_
_entity_poly.entity_id
_entity_poly.type
_entity_poly.pdbx_seq_one_letter_code
_entity_poly.pdbx_strand_id
1 'polypeptide(L)'
;MIELATRPSTRAGFVFWWLSYTLKYMNTNNVDLYSFYWSEARLVVAAVALGLGGVPPIIYVISALPILSGIVVLGLKVAWVISGAVSIYLLYRWIKNNYMVFGRSDNFEIAAFLVSVVSGLNLGVAGLLGINIGMSIGGNYLVFLVTAAVYIVSTVYLWVRWSAYGQKLF
;
A
#
# COMPACT_ATOMS: atom_id res chain seq x y z
N MET A 1 13.52 -34.01 1.33
CA MET A 1 12.35 -34.50 0.57
C MET A 1 11.59 -33.29 0.04
N ILE A 2 11.48 -33.14 -1.29
CA ILE A 2 10.68 -32.08 -1.90
C ILE A 2 9.24 -32.59 -1.97
N GLU A 3 8.37 -32.03 -1.15
CA GLU A 3 6.94 -32.32 -1.19
C GLU A 3 6.36 -31.67 -2.46
N LEU A 4 6.08 -32.50 -3.48
CA LEU A 4 5.44 -32.08 -4.72
C LEU A 4 3.96 -31.79 -4.43
N ALA A 5 3.67 -30.56 -4.02
CA ALA A 5 2.30 -30.08 -3.89
C ALA A 5 1.59 -30.23 -5.25
N THR A 6 0.47 -30.95 -5.26
CA THR A 6 -0.34 -31.22 -6.45
C THR A 6 -0.82 -29.92 -7.09
N ARG A 7 -0.60 -29.78 -8.41
CA ARG A 7 -1.09 -28.60 -9.15
C ARG A 7 -2.63 -28.56 -9.11
N PRO A 8 -3.24 -27.43 -8.78
CA PRO A 8 -4.70 -27.30 -8.79
C PRO A 8 -5.26 -27.33 -10.22
N SER A 9 -6.45 -27.91 -10.37
CA SER A 9 -7.12 -28.16 -11.65
C SER A 9 -7.88 -26.95 -12.22
N THR A 10 -8.11 -25.90 -11.42
CA THR A 10 -8.83 -24.69 -11.84
C THR A 10 -7.87 -23.55 -12.15
N ARG A 11 -8.24 -22.67 -13.11
CA ARG A 11 -7.42 -21.48 -13.45
C ARG A 11 -7.20 -20.57 -12.24
N ALA A 12 -8.22 -20.35 -11.42
CA ALA A 12 -8.10 -19.57 -10.18
C ALA A 12 -7.15 -20.25 -9.19
N GLY A 13 -7.29 -21.57 -9.01
CA GLY A 13 -6.39 -22.35 -8.17
C GLY A 13 -4.94 -22.28 -8.66
N PHE A 14 -4.71 -22.35 -9.97
CA PHE A 14 -3.37 -22.26 -10.55
C PHE A 14 -2.73 -20.91 -10.28
N VAL A 15 -3.46 -19.80 -10.42
CA VAL A 15 -2.96 -18.47 -10.11
C VAL A 15 -2.59 -18.35 -8.63
N PHE A 16 -3.45 -18.82 -7.72
CA PHE A 16 -3.16 -18.83 -6.27
C PHE A 16 -1.98 -19.76 -5.90
N TRP A 17 -1.87 -20.92 -6.52
CA TRP A 17 -0.76 -21.85 -6.32
C TRP A 17 0.55 -21.28 -6.86
N TRP A 18 0.53 -20.70 -8.06
CA TRP A 18 1.71 -20.09 -8.66
C TRP A 18 2.17 -18.86 -7.87
N LEU A 19 1.25 -18.03 -7.40
CA LEU A 19 1.54 -16.92 -6.48
C LEU A 19 2.13 -17.41 -5.16
N SER A 20 1.54 -18.44 -4.54
CA SER A 20 2.05 -18.96 -3.27
C SER A 20 3.41 -19.66 -3.43
N TYR A 21 3.63 -20.34 -4.55
CA TYR A 21 4.92 -20.96 -4.89
C TYR A 21 5.99 -19.88 -5.12
N THR A 22 5.73 -18.90 -5.98
CA THR A 22 6.69 -17.79 -6.22
C THR A 22 6.98 -16.99 -4.94
N LEU A 23 5.98 -16.72 -4.10
CA LEU A 23 6.15 -16.08 -2.79
C LEU A 23 6.97 -16.94 -1.81
N LYS A 24 6.95 -18.27 -1.93
CA LYS A 24 7.76 -19.19 -1.10
C LYS A 24 9.25 -19.14 -1.45
N TYR A 25 9.60 -18.81 -2.70
CA TYR A 25 10.99 -18.69 -3.16
C TYR A 25 11.53 -17.26 -3.14
N MET A 26 10.66 -16.25 -2.97
CA MET A 26 11.12 -14.92 -2.62
C MET A 26 11.53 -14.90 -1.14
N ASN A 27 12.68 -14.29 -0.84
CA ASN A 27 13.05 -14.01 0.54
C ASN A 27 11.96 -13.13 1.15
N THR A 28 11.10 -13.71 1.99
CA THR A 28 9.91 -13.04 2.53
C THR A 28 10.26 -11.78 3.29
N ASN A 29 11.44 -11.75 3.92
CA ASN A 29 11.94 -10.57 4.62
C ASN A 29 12.15 -9.40 3.66
N ASN A 30 12.63 -9.66 2.44
CA ASN A 30 12.79 -8.61 1.42
C ASN A 30 11.43 -8.13 0.90
N VAL A 31 10.47 -9.02 0.72
CA VAL A 31 9.13 -8.63 0.26
C VAL A 31 8.41 -7.80 1.32
N ASP A 32 8.47 -8.20 2.60
CA ASP A 32 7.93 -7.41 3.71
C ASP A 32 8.58 -6.03 3.78
N LEU A 33 9.92 -5.98 3.67
CA LEU A 33 10.71 -4.74 3.66
C LEU A 33 10.29 -3.78 2.55
N TYR A 34 10.30 -4.23 1.30
CA TYR A 34 9.93 -3.39 0.16
C TYR A 34 8.45 -3.01 0.17
N SER A 35 7.58 -3.93 0.63
CA SER A 35 6.16 -3.63 0.82
C SER A 35 5.96 -2.53 1.86
N PHE A 36 6.71 -2.57 2.95
CA PHE A 36 6.70 -1.52 3.96
C PHE A 36 7.17 -0.18 3.39
N TYR A 37 8.36 -0.15 2.78
CA TYR A 37 8.88 1.07 2.16
C TYR A 37 7.94 1.68 1.12
N TRP A 38 7.35 0.85 0.27
CA TRP A 38 6.36 1.31 -0.70
C TRP A 38 5.14 1.92 -0.02
N SER A 39 4.65 1.29 1.06
CA SER A 39 3.48 1.79 1.78
C SER A 39 3.76 3.13 2.47
N GLU A 40 4.93 3.27 3.10
CA GLU A 40 5.37 4.51 3.75
C GLU A 40 5.55 5.65 2.73
N ALA A 41 6.30 5.40 1.66
CA ALA A 41 6.50 6.39 0.60
C ALA A 41 5.17 6.85 0.00
N ARG A 42 4.24 5.92 -0.22
CA ARG A 42 2.90 6.20 -0.72
C ARG A 42 2.08 7.04 0.27
N LEU A 43 2.10 6.74 1.58
CA LEU A 43 1.40 7.56 2.57
C LEU A 43 1.90 9.00 2.57
N VAL A 44 3.21 9.21 2.49
CA VAL A 44 3.81 10.55 2.38
C VAL A 44 3.33 11.26 1.12
N VAL A 45 3.44 10.62 -0.06
CA VAL A 45 3.00 11.22 -1.32
C VAL A 45 1.50 11.52 -1.30
N ALA A 46 0.68 10.64 -0.71
CA ALA A 46 -0.75 10.83 -0.56
C ALA A 46 -1.09 11.99 0.39
N ALA A 47 -0.34 12.14 1.50
CA ALA A 47 -0.51 13.26 2.42
C ALA A 47 -0.21 14.60 1.72
N VAL A 48 0.86 14.67 0.93
CA VAL A 48 1.16 15.87 0.14
C VAL A 48 0.06 16.13 -0.90
N ALA A 49 -0.40 15.09 -1.61
CA ALA A 49 -1.50 15.24 -2.58
C ALA A 49 -2.77 15.80 -1.93
N LEU A 50 -3.14 15.30 -0.74
CA LEU A 50 -4.28 15.79 0.03
C LEU A 50 -4.10 17.24 0.47
N GLY A 51 -2.91 17.62 0.94
CA GLY A 51 -2.58 19.01 1.28
C GLY A 51 -2.71 19.97 0.09
N LEU A 52 -2.45 19.48 -1.13
CA LEU A 52 -2.63 20.19 -2.40
C LEU A 52 -4.06 20.11 -2.97
N GLY A 53 -5.05 19.71 -2.16
CA GLY A 53 -6.45 19.64 -2.61
C GLY A 53 -6.81 18.35 -3.34
N GLY A 54 -6.07 17.27 -3.11
CA GLY A 54 -6.31 15.95 -3.73
C GLY A 54 -5.62 15.74 -5.07
N VAL A 55 -4.74 16.66 -5.49
CA VAL A 55 -4.00 16.57 -6.75
C VAL A 55 -2.62 15.93 -6.51
N PRO A 56 -2.27 14.83 -7.20
CA PRO A 56 -0.93 14.24 -7.10
C PRO A 56 0.19 15.25 -7.41
N PRO A 57 1.24 15.36 -6.57
CA PRO A 57 2.26 16.41 -6.70
C PRO A 57 2.95 16.43 -8.07
N ILE A 58 3.18 15.26 -8.66
CA ILE A 58 3.83 15.13 -9.97
C ILE A 58 3.07 15.88 -11.07
N ILE A 59 1.74 16.00 -10.97
CA ILE A 59 0.89 16.67 -11.97
C ILE A 59 1.26 18.15 -12.09
N TYR A 60 1.62 18.82 -10.99
CA TYR A 60 2.05 20.21 -11.03
C TYR A 60 3.35 20.38 -11.82
N VAL A 61 4.30 19.46 -11.66
CA VAL A 61 5.60 19.49 -12.35
C VAL A 61 5.44 19.25 -13.85
N ILE A 62 4.60 18.28 -14.22
CA ILE A 62 4.46 17.85 -15.63
C ILE A 62 3.44 18.66 -16.43
N SER A 63 2.67 19.54 -15.79
CA SER A 63 1.76 20.48 -16.46
C SER A 63 2.47 21.37 -17.49
N ALA A 64 3.78 21.62 -17.33
CA ALA A 64 4.61 22.38 -18.25
C ALA A 64 5.03 21.60 -19.53
N LEU A 65 4.83 20.28 -19.57
CA LEU A 65 5.28 19.40 -20.66
C LEU A 65 4.14 18.47 -21.13
N PRO A 66 3.24 18.93 -22.02
CA PRO A 66 2.05 18.18 -22.43
C PRO A 66 2.33 16.78 -22.99
N ILE A 67 3.46 16.62 -23.68
CA ILE A 67 3.87 15.35 -24.32
C ILE A 67 4.13 14.25 -23.27
N LEU A 68 4.59 14.59 -22.07
CA LEU A 68 4.88 13.62 -21.00
C LEU A 68 3.66 13.26 -20.16
N SER A 69 2.56 14.02 -20.28
CA SER A 69 1.38 13.87 -19.42
C SER A 69 0.76 12.46 -19.47
N GLY A 70 0.64 11.87 -20.67
CA GLY A 70 0.05 10.53 -20.84
C GLY A 70 0.87 9.42 -20.18
N ILE A 71 2.20 9.48 -20.29
CA ILE A 71 3.11 8.50 -19.68
C ILE A 71 3.07 8.61 -18.15
N VAL A 72 3.03 9.82 -17.62
CA VAL A 72 2.98 10.06 -16.17
C VAL A 72 1.65 9.58 -15.58
N VAL A 73 0.53 9.85 -16.27
CA VAL A 73 -0.78 9.35 -15.85
C VAL A 73 -0.81 7.82 -15.86
N LEU A 74 -0.25 7.19 -16.88
CA LEU A 74 -0.13 5.73 -16.92
C LEU A 74 0.74 5.20 -15.78
N GLY A 75 1.89 5.83 -15.53
CA GLY A 75 2.78 5.48 -14.42
C GLY A 75 2.12 5.62 -13.06
N LEU A 76 1.35 6.69 -12.85
CA LEU A 76 0.54 6.89 -11.62
C LEU A 76 -0.49 5.79 -11.44
N LYS A 77 -1.22 5.42 -12.50
CA LYS A 77 -2.19 4.31 -12.43
C LYS A 77 -1.52 2.99 -12.04
N VAL A 78 -0.37 2.68 -12.65
CA VAL A 78 0.41 1.49 -12.30
C VAL A 78 0.86 1.55 -10.85
N ALA A 79 1.40 2.69 -10.40
CA ALA A 79 1.82 2.88 -9.01
C ALA A 79 0.65 2.67 -8.03
N TRP A 80 -0.54 3.19 -8.35
CA TRP A 80 -1.74 2.99 -7.55
C TRP A 80 -2.17 1.53 -7.47
N VAL A 81 -2.14 0.79 -8.60
CA VAL A 81 -2.41 -0.65 -8.62
C VAL A 81 -1.41 -1.42 -7.77
N ILE A 82 -0.12 -1.09 -7.87
CA ILE A 82 0.94 -1.70 -7.03
C ILE A 82 0.68 -1.41 -5.56
N SER A 83 0.28 -0.19 -5.19
CA SER A 83 -0.12 0.14 -3.81
C SER A 83 -1.26 -0.73 -3.30
N GLY A 84 -2.25 -1.03 -4.15
CA GLY A 84 -3.32 -1.98 -3.82
C GLY A 84 -2.79 -3.39 -3.57
N ALA A 85 -1.96 -3.91 -4.48
CA ALA A 85 -1.36 -5.24 -4.37
C ALA A 85 -0.49 -5.39 -3.11
N VAL A 86 0.34 -4.39 -2.82
CA VAL A 86 1.16 -4.32 -1.59
C VAL A 86 0.28 -4.32 -0.34
N SER A 87 -0.84 -3.59 -0.36
CA SER A 87 -1.76 -3.54 0.80
C SER A 87 -2.47 -4.87 1.03
N ILE A 88 -2.87 -5.56 -0.04
CA ILE A 88 -3.42 -6.93 0.05
C ILE A 88 -2.37 -7.88 0.64
N TYR A 89 -1.13 -7.80 0.19
CA TYR A 89 -0.03 -8.62 0.71
C TYR A 89 0.21 -8.36 2.21
N LEU A 90 0.34 -7.10 2.61
CA LEU A 90 0.53 -6.72 4.01
C LEU A 90 -0.65 -7.18 4.88
N LEU A 91 -1.88 -7.01 4.40
CA LEU A 91 -3.08 -7.48 5.10
C LEU A 91 -3.09 -9.01 5.27
N TYR A 92 -2.73 -9.74 4.21
CA TYR A 92 -2.58 -11.20 4.28
C TYR A 92 -1.52 -11.61 5.32
N ARG A 93 -0.36 -10.94 5.34
CA ARG A 93 0.70 -11.22 6.31
C ARG A 93 0.26 -10.89 7.73
N TRP A 94 -0.47 -9.81 7.94
CA TRP A 94 -1.02 -9.44 9.24
C TRP A 94 -1.99 -10.50 9.78
N ILE A 95 -2.92 -10.97 8.95
CA ILE A 95 -3.86 -12.05 9.32
C ILE A 95 -3.09 -13.34 9.62
N LYS A 96 -2.08 -13.69 8.80
CA LYS A 96 -1.26 -14.89 8.99
C LYS A 96 -0.45 -14.85 10.29
N ASN A 97 -0.08 -13.67 10.76
CA ASN A 97 0.66 -13.47 12.01
C ASN A 97 -0.24 -13.08 13.19
N ASN A 98 -1.46 -13.63 13.23
CA ASN A 98 -2.41 -13.46 14.34
C ASN A 98 -2.74 -12.00 14.67
N TYR A 99 -2.84 -11.15 13.63
CA TYR A 99 -3.16 -9.73 13.77
C TYR A 99 -2.11 -8.92 14.56
N MET A 100 -0.87 -9.41 14.61
CA MET A 100 0.23 -8.70 15.26
C MET A 100 1.00 -7.84 14.25
N VAL A 101 1.41 -6.65 14.68
CA VAL A 101 2.34 -5.79 13.96
C VAL A 101 3.55 -5.62 14.86
N PHE A 102 4.76 -5.74 14.32
CA PHE A 102 6.01 -5.73 15.09
C PHE A 102 6.04 -6.79 16.22
N GLY A 103 5.36 -7.93 16.02
CA GLY A 103 5.29 -9.03 16.99
C GLY A 103 4.36 -8.80 18.19
N ARG A 104 3.54 -7.74 18.19
CA ARG A 104 2.59 -7.45 19.27
C ARG A 104 1.22 -6.99 18.76
N SER A 105 0.22 -7.08 19.63
CA SER A 105 -1.16 -6.60 19.38
C SER A 105 -1.39 -5.27 20.10
N ASP A 106 -0.70 -4.23 19.65
CA ASP A 106 -0.84 -2.87 20.17
C ASP A 106 -1.88 -2.10 19.35
N ASN A 107 -2.89 -1.53 20.00
CA ASN A 107 -4.01 -0.88 19.32
C ASN A 107 -3.56 0.29 18.43
N PHE A 108 -2.54 1.06 18.83
CA PHE A 108 -2.06 2.18 18.03
C PHE A 108 -1.27 1.70 16.80
N GLU A 109 -0.47 0.64 16.95
CA GLU A 109 0.23 0.02 15.81
C GLU A 109 -0.74 -0.59 14.80
N ILE A 110 -1.75 -1.29 15.29
CA ILE A 110 -2.81 -1.85 14.44
C ILE A 110 -3.56 -0.73 13.73
N ALA A 111 -3.95 0.34 14.43
CA ALA A 111 -4.65 1.47 13.81
C ALA A 111 -3.80 2.13 12.72
N ALA A 112 -2.53 2.45 12.99
CA ALA A 112 -1.63 3.05 12.01
C ALA A 112 -1.39 2.11 10.81
N PHE A 113 -1.23 0.81 11.06
CA PHE A 113 -1.13 -0.21 10.02
C PHE A 113 -2.38 -0.28 9.16
N LEU A 114 -3.57 -0.26 9.75
CA LEU A 114 -4.84 -0.26 9.02
C LEU A 114 -5.03 1.01 8.20
N VAL A 115 -4.63 2.18 8.70
CA VAL A 115 -4.59 3.42 7.90
C VAL A 115 -3.74 3.22 6.65
N SER A 116 -2.56 2.61 6.80
CA SER A 116 -1.66 2.26 5.70
C SER A 116 -2.33 1.32 4.70
N VAL A 117 -2.89 0.20 5.17
CA VAL A 117 -3.55 -0.80 4.29
C VAL A 117 -4.79 -0.24 3.59
N VAL A 118 -5.72 0.38 4.31
CA VAL A 118 -6.99 0.87 3.76
C VAL A 118 -6.74 1.94 2.70
N SER A 119 -5.83 2.87 2.96
CA SER A 119 -5.50 3.91 1.98
C SER A 119 -4.82 3.34 0.73
N GLY A 120 -4.00 2.30 0.86
CA GLY A 120 -3.37 1.66 -0.29
C GLY A 120 -4.35 0.82 -1.11
N LEU A 121 -5.31 0.15 -0.46
CA LEU A 121 -6.44 -0.51 -1.13
C LEU A 121 -7.31 0.50 -1.89
N ASN A 122 -7.64 1.64 -1.28
CA ASN A 122 -8.40 2.71 -1.95
C ASN A 122 -7.67 3.22 -3.22
N LEU A 123 -6.36 3.41 -3.15
CA LEU A 123 -5.57 3.76 -4.34
C LEU A 123 -5.55 2.64 -5.37
N GLY A 124 -5.43 1.37 -4.95
CA GLY A 124 -5.54 0.23 -5.86
C GLY A 124 -6.83 0.22 -6.67
N VAL A 125 -7.96 0.45 -5.99
CA VAL A 125 -9.27 0.58 -6.63
C VAL A 125 -9.31 1.80 -7.56
N ALA A 126 -8.76 2.94 -7.14
CA ALA A 126 -8.67 4.14 -7.98
C ALA A 126 -7.81 3.92 -9.23
N GLY A 127 -6.73 3.16 -9.15
CA GLY A 127 -5.89 2.78 -10.28
C GLY A 127 -6.61 1.91 -11.31
N LEU A 128 -7.43 0.96 -10.83
CA LEU A 128 -8.19 0.04 -11.69
C LEU A 128 -9.42 0.70 -12.32
N LEU A 129 -10.21 1.42 -11.52
CA LEU A 129 -11.51 1.95 -11.94
C LEU A 129 -11.46 3.42 -12.40
N GLY A 130 -10.36 4.12 -12.13
CA GLY A 130 -10.26 5.57 -12.33
C GLY A 130 -11.09 6.39 -11.32
N ILE A 131 -11.72 5.73 -10.34
CA ILE A 131 -12.59 6.36 -9.34
C ILE A 131 -11.90 6.29 -7.97
N ASN A 132 -11.57 7.45 -7.40
CA ASN A 132 -11.06 7.54 -6.04
C ASN A 132 -12.21 7.68 -5.04
N ILE A 133 -12.65 6.57 -4.46
CA ILE A 133 -13.79 6.50 -3.53
C ILE A 133 -13.63 7.50 -2.38
N GLY A 134 -12.42 7.60 -1.80
CA GLY A 134 -12.13 8.54 -0.72
C GLY A 134 -12.37 10.00 -1.09
N MET A 135 -12.03 10.40 -2.33
CA MET A 135 -12.29 11.77 -2.80
C MET A 135 -13.76 12.00 -3.16
N SER A 136 -14.49 10.97 -3.56
CA SER A 136 -15.91 11.08 -3.92
C SER A 136 -16.84 11.32 -2.71
N ILE A 137 -16.44 10.89 -1.51
CA ILE A 137 -17.30 10.93 -0.30
C ILE A 137 -17.16 12.25 0.47
N GLY A 138 -16.00 12.89 0.40
CA GLY A 138 -15.69 14.06 1.22
C GLY A 138 -14.76 15.03 0.52
N GLY A 139 -15.26 15.73 -0.51
CA GLY A 139 -14.53 16.79 -1.22
C GLY A 139 -14.33 18.08 -0.41
N ASN A 140 -14.29 18.01 0.93
CA ASN A 140 -14.04 19.17 1.79
C ASN A 140 -12.55 19.25 2.11
N TYR A 141 -11.94 20.40 1.81
CA TYR A 141 -10.52 20.63 2.04
C TYR A 141 -10.08 20.38 3.50
N LEU A 142 -10.95 20.68 4.49
CA LEU A 142 -10.66 20.39 5.89
C LEU A 142 -10.51 18.87 6.13
N VAL A 143 -11.35 18.04 5.49
CA VAL A 143 -11.25 16.58 5.58
C VAL A 143 -9.94 16.09 4.94
N PHE A 144 -9.50 16.71 3.84
CA PHE A 144 -8.21 16.39 3.24
C PHE A 144 -7.05 16.72 4.17
N LEU A 145 -7.04 17.89 4.83
CA LEU A 145 -6.01 18.27 5.78
C LEU A 145 -5.95 17.32 6.99
N VAL A 146 -7.11 16.96 7.56
CA VAL A 146 -7.17 15.99 8.67
C VAL A 146 -6.65 14.62 8.23
N THR A 147 -7.06 14.15 7.05
CA THR A 147 -6.59 12.86 6.51
C THR A 147 -5.09 12.88 6.23
N ALA A 148 -4.56 13.99 5.70
CA ALA A 148 -3.12 14.17 5.48
C ALA A 148 -2.34 14.09 6.80
N ALA A 149 -2.83 14.75 7.86
CA ALA A 149 -2.21 14.67 9.18
C ALA A 149 -2.21 13.23 9.72
N VAL A 150 -3.33 12.51 9.57
CA VAL A 150 -3.42 11.10 9.97
C VAL A 150 -2.42 10.23 9.20
N TYR A 151 -2.23 10.46 7.90
CA TYR A 151 -1.25 9.73 7.09
C TYR A 151 0.18 9.99 7.55
N ILE A 152 0.54 11.25 7.80
CA ILE A 152 1.88 11.60 8.30
C ILE A 152 2.13 10.99 9.68
N VAL A 153 1.19 11.13 10.62
CA VAL A 153 1.32 10.55 11.97
C VAL A 153 1.47 9.03 11.88
N SER A 154 0.66 8.36 11.06
CA SER A 154 0.74 6.89 10.88
C SER A 154 2.08 6.47 10.30
N THR A 155 2.57 7.16 9.27
CA THR A 155 3.87 6.91 8.64
C THR A 155 5.00 7.06 9.66
N VAL A 156 5.08 8.22 10.32
CA VAL A 156 6.13 8.49 11.32
C VAL A 156 6.09 7.47 12.45
N TYR A 157 4.90 7.14 12.94
CA TYR A 157 4.73 6.14 13.99
C TYR A 157 5.22 4.77 13.54
N LEU A 158 4.73 4.26 12.39
CA LEU A 158 5.14 2.97 11.84
C LEU A 158 6.65 2.92 11.59
N TRP A 159 7.25 3.97 11.03
CA TRP A 159 8.68 4.06 10.77
C TRP A 159 9.53 3.96 12.05
N VAL A 160 9.15 4.70 13.09
CA VAL A 160 9.83 4.67 14.40
C VAL A 160 9.73 3.29 15.02
N ARG A 161 8.53 2.69 15.02
CA ARG A 161 8.32 1.34 15.58
C ARG A 161 9.08 0.29 14.79
N TRP A 162 9.01 0.34 13.47
CA TRP A 162 9.74 -0.57 12.59
C TRP A 162 11.25 -0.54 12.82
N SER A 163 11.82 0.66 12.99
CA SER A 163 13.23 0.84 13.33
C SER A 163 13.59 0.27 14.71
N ALA A 164 12.70 0.43 15.70
CA ALA A 164 12.90 -0.09 17.05
C ALA A 164 12.84 -1.63 17.12
N TYR A 165 12.12 -2.29 16.21
CA TYR A 165 11.95 -3.74 16.18
C TYR A 165 12.83 -4.46 15.14
N GLY A 166 14.00 -3.90 14.86
CA GLY A 166 14.98 -4.54 13.99
C GLY A 166 14.50 -4.72 12.55
N GLN A 167 13.66 -3.79 12.08
CA GLN A 167 13.19 -3.73 10.69
C GLN A 167 12.35 -4.93 10.24
N LYS A 168 11.63 -5.57 11.17
CA LYS A 168 10.67 -6.65 10.88
C LYS A 168 9.25 -6.20 11.15
N LEU A 169 8.38 -6.36 10.15
CA LEU A 169 6.97 -6.00 10.29
C LEU A 169 6.14 -7.07 10.98
N PHE A 170 6.46 -8.34 10.73
CA PHE A 170 5.76 -9.51 11.21
C PHE A 170 6.73 -10.58 11.71
#